data_AF-A0A420YCD7-F1
#
_entry.id   AF-A0A420YCD7-F1
#
_cell.length_a   1.000
_cell.length_b   1.000
_cell.length_c   1.000
_cell.angle_alpha   90.00
_cell.angle_beta   90.00
_cell.angle_gamma   90.00
#
_symmetry.space_group_name_H-M   'P 1'
#
loop_
_entity.id
_entity.type
_entity.pdbx_description
1 polymer ?
#
loop_
_entity_poly.entity_id
_entity_poly.type
_entity_poly.pdbx_seq_one_letter_code
_entity_poly.pdbx_strand_id
1 'polypeptide(L)'
;MFRRRWSSLPPDPEWPANLEKLGYFLHKSDEIRNIQRPNEYFKFFISRNMRWNDRQRFAMNQTIESIIHNRLEQNHGMVKGRLPMGTPSNAPHVNMYMSKNLATASRVVVLFGEAVQDLGVLAHRVLGGQGGINMGSMCSVVTAIRTIFKDDDGTAIVIANPGQLWWWPEGKRGLTPPARHAIPMKSAVHWGREYDPSLNAIPGHETVGQHVKSIFEEVLGKMAKEDAKLAIVAVTDVADEVEAYLDSNDHWRVWGPKMESLALLGSYYSLDMIKCGGFRDFLQKRARAWISDDAPINTPVCNAEGRIARYGVGCPVMSVGPGSHLAELLLINGHEAVLKWMKEVAATSDYQNPRFTIIEDPMEGKTINYWTEEDGKDDTPSPEQKKKKPLVEELVKAVQNTSLIANNGSPKKVNSTKQAAIKTEELKDQVEAGNLTKEASPAQTTCQDNKTQAASPTTETTCIEEVTANPVIFKGPAEEEVPMKQQAEEAEAEKQARLKKKKEEEETSNLEHMRRTVVHALDGVEGLLGSVFSRGDSRIRAEGDEEENEE
;
A
#
# COMPACT_ATOMS: atom_id res chain seq x y z
N MET A 1 -17.48 39.44 -7.03
CA MET A 1 -17.14 38.06 -6.58
C MET A 1 -16.71 38.14 -5.12
N PHE A 2 -17.34 37.40 -4.21
CA PHE A 2 -16.99 37.42 -2.78
C PHE A 2 -15.81 36.50 -2.50
N ARG A 3 -14.72 37.04 -1.91
CA ARG A 3 -13.56 36.27 -1.47
C ARG A 3 -13.59 36.11 0.05
N ARG A 4 -13.61 34.87 0.56
CA ARG A 4 -13.42 34.61 1.99
C ARG A 4 -12.00 35.02 2.40
N ARG A 5 -11.86 35.65 3.58
CA ARG A 5 -10.55 35.95 4.17
C ARG A 5 -9.96 34.65 4.75
N TRP A 6 -8.63 34.53 4.77
CA TRP A 6 -7.96 33.37 5.39
C TRP A 6 -8.39 33.15 6.85
N SER A 7 -8.56 34.24 7.62
CA SER A 7 -9.08 34.22 8.99
C SER A 7 -10.55 33.82 9.15
N SER A 8 -11.29 33.63 8.03
CA SER A 8 -12.69 33.18 8.01
C SER A 8 -12.86 31.77 7.42
N LEU A 9 -11.76 31.07 7.15
CA LEU A 9 -11.77 29.66 6.78
C LEU A 9 -11.77 28.79 8.05
N PRO A 10 -12.41 27.61 8.04
CA PRO A 10 -12.39 26.71 9.19
C PRO A 10 -10.94 26.29 9.51
N PRO A 11 -10.56 26.21 10.80
CA PRO A 11 -9.25 25.69 11.19
C PRO A 11 -9.09 24.25 10.69
N ASP A 12 -7.85 23.83 10.45
CA ASP A 12 -7.56 22.44 10.14
C ASP A 12 -7.75 21.58 11.41
N PRO A 13 -8.36 20.40 11.31
CA PRO A 13 -8.66 19.62 12.50
C PRO A 13 -7.44 18.83 12.99
N GLU A 14 -7.40 18.65 14.32
CA GLU A 14 -6.29 18.04 15.04
C GLU A 14 -6.76 16.84 15.86
N TRP A 15 -5.99 15.77 15.79
CA TRP A 15 -6.09 14.62 16.67
C TRP A 15 -4.71 14.31 17.23
N PRO A 16 -4.59 13.99 18.53
CA PRO A 16 -3.35 13.45 19.09
C PRO A 16 -3.11 12.03 18.56
N ALA A 17 -1.85 11.70 18.23
CA ALA A 17 -1.44 10.34 17.90
C ALA A 17 -1.32 9.49 19.18
N ASN A 18 -2.46 9.06 19.71
CA ASN A 18 -2.57 8.21 20.89
C ASN A 18 -3.94 7.48 20.87
N LEU A 19 -3.96 6.16 21.04
CA LEU A 19 -5.17 5.35 20.88
C LEU A 19 -6.30 5.82 21.81
N GLU A 20 -6.01 6.00 23.09
CA GLU A 20 -7.03 6.36 24.10
C GLU A 20 -7.67 7.70 23.80
N LYS A 21 -6.86 8.71 23.44
CA LYS A 21 -7.33 10.04 23.04
C LYS A 21 -8.05 10.05 21.67
N LEU A 22 -7.81 9.05 20.83
CA LEU A 22 -8.60 8.79 19.61
C LEU A 22 -9.91 8.06 19.91
N GLY A 23 -10.13 7.59 21.15
CA GLY A 23 -11.31 6.81 21.56
C GLY A 23 -11.17 5.30 21.33
N TYR A 24 -9.95 4.77 21.25
CA TYR A 24 -9.65 3.36 21.00
C TYR A 24 -8.67 2.79 22.03
N PHE A 25 -8.63 1.46 22.13
CA PHE A 25 -7.65 0.73 22.93
C PHE A 25 -7.18 -0.52 22.19
N LEU A 26 -6.02 -1.05 22.57
CA LEU A 26 -5.54 -2.33 22.08
C LEU A 26 -6.15 -3.46 22.93
N HIS A 27 -6.96 -4.31 22.31
CA HIS A 27 -7.59 -5.44 22.99
C HIS A 27 -6.62 -6.63 23.15
N LYS A 28 -6.95 -7.57 24.04
CA LYS A 28 -6.14 -8.79 24.29
C LYS A 28 -5.99 -9.71 23.07
N SER A 29 -6.86 -9.57 22.06
CA SER A 29 -6.76 -10.24 20.75
C SER A 29 -5.81 -9.55 19.77
N ASP A 30 -5.08 -8.52 20.22
CA ASP A 30 -4.21 -7.65 19.42
C ASP A 30 -4.93 -6.72 18.42
N GLU A 31 -6.25 -6.65 18.52
CA GLU A 31 -7.12 -5.83 17.65
C GLU A 31 -7.39 -4.45 18.29
N ILE A 32 -7.47 -3.42 17.45
CA ILE A 32 -7.80 -2.06 17.89
C ILE A 32 -9.31 -1.92 17.97
N ARG A 33 -9.84 -1.65 19.17
CA ARG A 33 -11.27 -1.59 19.46
C ARG A 33 -11.67 -0.24 20.01
N ASN A 34 -12.90 0.21 19.73
CA ASN A 34 -13.42 1.47 20.25
C ASN A 34 -13.72 1.37 21.76
N ILE A 35 -13.31 2.37 22.56
CA ILE A 35 -13.48 2.35 24.03
C ILE A 35 -14.97 2.33 24.43
N GLN A 36 -15.81 3.12 23.75
CA GLN A 36 -17.23 3.22 24.09
C GLN A 36 -18.05 2.03 23.55
N ARG A 37 -17.60 1.43 22.45
CA ARG A 37 -18.27 0.30 21.77
C ARG A 37 -17.23 -0.77 21.41
N PRO A 38 -16.77 -1.61 22.37
CA PRO A 38 -15.64 -2.53 22.18
C PRO A 38 -15.76 -3.56 21.04
N ASN A 39 -16.97 -3.80 20.54
CA ASN A 39 -17.18 -4.68 19.38
C ASN A 39 -16.88 -3.98 18.05
N GLU A 40 -16.73 -2.65 18.03
CA GLU A 40 -16.45 -1.87 16.82
C GLU A 40 -14.96 -1.62 16.59
N TYR A 41 -14.59 -1.70 15.31
CA TYR A 41 -13.27 -1.38 14.76
C TYR A 41 -13.10 0.13 14.52
N PHE A 42 -11.98 0.52 13.88
CA PHE A 42 -11.73 1.92 13.50
C PHE A 42 -12.81 2.49 12.57
N LYS A 43 -13.49 3.55 13.03
CA LYS A 43 -14.47 4.29 12.24
C LYS A 43 -13.80 5.44 11.48
N PHE A 44 -13.50 5.24 10.20
CA PHE A 44 -12.93 6.29 9.34
C PHE A 44 -13.89 7.47 9.10
N PHE A 45 -15.14 7.18 8.70
CA PHE A 45 -16.14 8.21 8.39
C PHE A 45 -16.78 8.77 9.67
N ILE A 46 -16.12 9.75 10.28
CA ILE A 46 -16.67 10.56 11.39
C ILE A 46 -17.31 11.86 10.91
N SER A 47 -17.00 12.31 9.69
CA SER A 47 -17.54 13.52 9.07
C SER A 47 -17.80 13.30 7.58
N ARG A 48 -18.67 14.12 7.00
CA ARG A 48 -18.80 14.25 5.53
C ARG A 48 -17.63 15.00 4.90
N ASN A 49 -16.87 15.76 5.70
CA ASN A 49 -15.63 16.38 5.23
C ASN A 49 -14.49 15.36 5.29
N MET A 50 -14.00 14.92 4.13
CA MET A 50 -12.87 13.99 4.01
C MET A 50 -11.65 14.43 4.80
N ARG A 51 -11.38 15.74 4.85
CA ARG A 51 -10.25 16.29 5.61
C ARG A 51 -10.28 15.90 7.09
N TRP A 52 -11.47 15.81 7.69
CA TRP A 52 -11.64 15.37 9.07
C TRP A 52 -11.28 13.88 9.23
N ASN A 53 -11.78 13.04 8.31
CA ASN A 53 -11.54 11.59 8.32
C ASN A 53 -10.06 11.26 8.08
N ASP A 54 -9.42 11.95 7.11
CA ASP A 54 -8.01 11.78 6.76
C ASP A 54 -7.08 12.20 7.90
N ARG A 55 -7.39 13.31 8.57
CA ARG A 55 -6.60 13.79 9.72
C ARG A 55 -6.73 12.89 10.95
N GLN A 56 -7.92 12.31 11.20
CA GLN A 56 -8.07 11.25 12.20
C GLN A 56 -7.24 10.01 11.82
N ARG A 57 -7.35 9.55 10.57
CA ARG A 57 -6.57 8.41 10.05
C ARG A 57 -5.07 8.64 10.18
N PHE A 58 -4.58 9.84 9.87
CA PHE A 58 -3.16 10.19 10.02
C PHE A 58 -2.67 10.08 11.48
N ALA A 59 -3.48 10.50 12.46
CA ALA A 59 -3.14 10.32 13.87
C ALA A 59 -3.21 8.84 14.31
N MET A 60 -4.21 8.09 13.82
CA MET A 60 -4.33 6.65 14.07
C MET A 60 -3.12 5.89 13.52
N ASN A 61 -2.78 6.06 12.24
CA ASN A 61 -1.69 5.38 11.56
C ASN A 61 -0.33 5.61 12.27
N GLN A 62 0.00 6.84 12.66
CA GLN A 62 1.22 7.13 13.43
C GLN A 62 1.26 6.40 14.78
N THR A 63 0.10 6.21 15.41
CA THR A 63 0.01 5.49 16.68
C THR A 63 0.25 4.00 16.48
N ILE A 64 -0.35 3.42 15.43
CA ILE A 64 -0.18 2.01 15.07
C ILE A 64 1.26 1.73 14.65
N GLU A 65 1.86 2.59 13.82
CA GLU A 65 3.25 2.52 13.41
C GLU A 65 4.19 2.52 14.63
N SER A 66 3.95 3.40 15.61
CA SER A 66 4.74 3.45 16.85
C SER A 66 4.67 2.12 17.64
N ILE A 67 3.52 1.44 17.64
CA ILE A 67 3.35 0.12 18.26
C ILE A 67 4.10 -0.96 17.47
N ILE A 68 4.01 -0.95 16.13
CA ILE A 68 4.75 -1.88 15.24
C ILE A 68 6.26 -1.72 15.45
N HIS A 69 6.76 -0.47 15.43
CA HIS A 69 8.17 -0.13 15.63
C HIS A 69 8.67 -0.59 16.98
N ASN A 70 7.89 -0.38 18.05
CA ASN A 70 8.21 -0.87 19.38
C ASN A 70 8.29 -2.42 19.42
N ARG A 71 7.41 -3.15 18.74
CA ARG A 71 7.47 -4.62 18.67
C ARG A 71 8.68 -5.14 17.89
N LEU A 72 9.00 -4.51 16.75
CA LEU A 72 10.19 -4.84 15.98
C LEU A 72 11.46 -4.65 16.83
N GLU A 73 11.53 -3.59 17.63
CA GLU A 73 12.67 -3.30 18.51
C GLU A 73 12.71 -4.20 19.76
N GLN A 74 11.60 -4.35 20.49
CA GLN A 74 11.57 -5.02 21.79
C GLN A 74 11.34 -6.54 21.68
N ASN A 75 10.33 -6.97 20.92
CA ASN A 75 9.98 -8.39 20.78
C ASN A 75 10.90 -9.10 19.77
N HIS A 76 11.36 -8.37 18.75
CA HIS A 76 12.24 -8.92 17.72
C HIS A 76 13.69 -8.44 17.82
N GLY A 77 14.05 -7.45 18.65
CA GLY A 77 15.45 -7.03 18.79
C GLY A 77 16.05 -6.40 17.53
N MET A 78 15.21 -5.98 16.57
CA MET A 78 15.61 -5.31 15.34
C MET A 78 16.16 -3.92 15.66
N VAL A 79 17.15 -3.46 14.89
CA VAL A 79 17.74 -2.13 15.00
C VAL A 79 17.17 -1.23 13.91
N LYS A 80 16.72 -0.03 14.30
CA LYS A 80 16.29 1.02 13.38
C LYS A 80 17.51 1.66 12.72
N GLY A 81 17.64 1.46 11.40
CA GLY A 81 18.60 2.15 10.55
C GLY A 81 18.00 3.43 9.96
N ARG A 82 18.87 4.33 9.49
CA ARG A 82 18.49 5.56 8.78
C ARG A 82 19.30 5.68 7.50
N LEU A 83 18.63 6.00 6.40
CA LEU A 83 19.25 6.27 5.10
C LEU A 83 18.93 7.71 4.67
N PRO A 84 19.91 8.46 4.10
CA PRO A 84 21.31 8.08 3.92
C PRO A 84 22.04 7.82 5.24
N MET A 85 23.07 6.98 5.20
CA MET A 85 23.80 6.58 6.41
C MET A 85 24.47 7.80 7.08
N GLY A 86 24.41 7.85 8.41
CA GLY A 86 24.94 8.97 9.20
C GLY A 86 24.02 10.19 9.34
N THR A 87 22.89 10.24 8.62
CA THR A 87 21.97 11.40 8.65
C THR A 87 21.37 11.65 10.05
N PRO A 88 21.40 12.89 10.57
CA PRO A 88 20.70 13.28 11.82
C PRO A 88 19.19 13.05 11.79
N SER A 89 18.56 12.82 12.95
CA SER A 89 17.13 12.47 13.05
C SER A 89 16.18 13.64 12.78
N ASN A 90 16.73 14.86 12.65
CA ASN A 90 16.03 16.08 12.26
C ASN A 90 16.33 16.51 10.81
N ALA A 91 17.13 15.75 10.07
CA ALA A 91 17.47 15.99 8.66
C ALA A 91 16.80 14.94 7.75
N PRO A 92 16.62 15.21 6.44
CA PRO A 92 15.89 14.32 5.53
C PRO A 92 16.44 12.90 5.49
N HIS A 93 15.68 11.95 6.05
CA HIS A 93 16.04 10.54 6.12
C HIS A 93 14.81 9.64 6.01
N VAL A 94 15.03 8.43 5.51
CA VAL A 94 14.09 7.31 5.56
C VAL A 94 14.58 6.28 6.58
N ASN A 95 13.68 5.79 7.43
CA ASN A 95 14.02 4.74 8.41
C ASN A 95 13.90 3.35 7.78
N MET A 96 14.64 2.37 8.29
CA MET A 96 14.52 0.95 7.95
C MET A 96 14.77 0.09 9.20
N TYR A 97 14.55 -1.23 9.12
CA TYR A 97 14.89 -2.15 10.21
C TYR A 97 15.86 -3.25 9.76
N MET A 98 16.79 -3.63 10.63
CA MET A 98 17.73 -4.74 10.36
C MET A 98 18.05 -5.56 11.61
N SER A 99 18.44 -6.82 11.44
CA SER A 99 19.00 -7.65 12.52
C SER A 99 20.41 -7.18 12.93
N LYS A 100 20.75 -7.33 14.22
CA LYS A 100 22.07 -6.98 14.77
C LYS A 100 23.23 -7.79 14.18
N ASN A 101 22.97 -9.01 13.71
CA ASN A 101 23.95 -9.93 13.13
C ASN A 101 24.20 -9.71 11.62
N LEU A 102 23.69 -8.64 11.00
CA LEU A 102 23.79 -8.44 9.53
C LEU A 102 25.22 -8.58 8.97
N ALA A 103 26.23 -8.08 9.68
CA ALA A 103 27.63 -8.14 9.28
C ALA A 103 28.30 -9.52 9.42
N THR A 104 27.69 -10.45 10.17
CA THR A 104 28.20 -11.81 10.40
C THR A 104 27.31 -12.91 9.83
N ALA A 105 26.10 -12.56 9.40
CA ALA A 105 25.10 -13.44 8.85
C ALA A 105 25.57 -14.13 7.57
N SER A 106 25.32 -15.44 7.47
CA SER A 106 25.50 -16.24 6.25
C SER A 106 24.41 -15.97 5.21
N ARG A 107 23.23 -15.53 5.68
CA ARG A 107 22.03 -15.30 4.88
C ARG A 107 21.32 -14.03 5.33
N VAL A 108 20.78 -13.27 4.38
CA VAL A 108 19.94 -12.09 4.65
C VAL A 108 18.61 -12.26 3.94
N VAL A 109 17.53 -12.29 4.71
CA VAL A 109 16.16 -12.17 4.20
C VAL A 109 15.82 -10.68 4.08
N VAL A 110 15.56 -10.21 2.87
CA VAL A 110 15.27 -8.78 2.59
C VAL A 110 13.80 -8.64 2.24
N LEU A 111 13.07 -7.83 3.01
CA LEU A 111 11.65 -7.58 2.87
C LEU A 111 11.41 -6.18 2.30
N PHE A 112 10.91 -6.11 1.07
CA PHE A 112 10.38 -4.90 0.44
C PHE A 112 8.84 -4.95 0.48
N GLY A 113 8.22 -4.13 1.33
CA GLY A 113 6.76 -3.90 1.31
C GLY A 113 6.34 -2.97 0.17
N GLU A 114 5.06 -2.63 0.07
CA GLU A 114 4.53 -1.73 -0.97
C GLU A 114 4.93 -0.25 -0.72
N ALA A 115 5.08 0.57 -1.78
CA ALA A 115 5.42 2.00 -1.61
C ALA A 115 4.25 2.88 -1.15
N VAL A 116 3.07 2.30 -0.91
CA VAL A 116 1.91 3.00 -0.33
C VAL A 116 1.81 2.87 1.19
N GLN A 117 2.51 1.89 1.78
CA GLN A 117 2.42 1.53 3.20
C GLN A 117 3.50 2.19 4.06
N ASP A 118 3.22 2.35 5.36
CA ASP A 118 4.19 2.83 6.36
C ASP A 118 5.22 1.75 6.72
N LEU A 119 6.39 2.13 7.25
CA LEU A 119 7.44 1.15 7.62
C LEU A 119 6.90 0.09 8.60
N GLY A 120 6.90 -1.16 8.15
CA GLY A 120 6.44 -2.31 8.92
C GLY A 120 4.95 -2.60 8.80
N VAL A 121 4.17 -1.78 8.08
CA VAL A 121 2.76 -2.08 7.76
C VAL A 121 2.67 -3.01 6.54
N LEU A 122 1.72 -3.94 6.59
CA LEU A 122 1.30 -4.73 5.43
C LEU A 122 -0.04 -4.25 4.89
N ALA A 123 -1.07 -4.17 5.75
CA ALA A 123 -2.40 -3.73 5.34
C ALA A 123 -3.14 -3.01 6.47
N HIS A 124 -3.47 -1.73 6.28
CA HIS A 124 -4.22 -0.93 7.25
C HIS A 124 -5.62 -1.50 7.56
N ARG A 125 -6.24 -2.25 6.62
CA ARG A 125 -7.52 -2.93 6.85
C ARG A 125 -7.44 -4.09 7.85
N VAL A 126 -6.29 -4.74 7.98
CA VAL A 126 -6.05 -5.82 8.94
C VAL A 126 -5.63 -5.24 10.29
N LEU A 127 -4.75 -4.24 10.28
CA LEU A 127 -4.34 -3.47 11.48
C LEU A 127 -5.54 -2.89 12.24
N GLY A 128 -6.47 -2.27 11.51
CA GLY A 128 -7.71 -1.71 12.05
C GLY A 128 -8.88 -2.70 12.12
N GLY A 129 -8.67 -3.99 11.83
CA GLY A 129 -9.70 -4.99 11.64
C GLY A 129 -9.41 -6.31 12.36
N GLN A 130 -9.93 -7.42 11.83
CA GLN A 130 -9.70 -8.76 12.36
C GLN A 130 -8.24 -9.18 12.15
N GLY A 131 -7.64 -9.79 13.17
CA GLY A 131 -6.22 -10.20 13.15
C GLY A 131 -5.26 -9.12 13.66
N GLY A 132 -5.69 -7.86 13.69
CA GLY A 132 -5.07 -6.79 14.47
C GLY A 132 -3.65 -6.41 14.03
N ILE A 133 -2.89 -5.84 14.98
CA ILE A 133 -1.61 -5.19 14.69
C ILE A 133 -0.56 -6.21 14.21
N ASN A 134 -0.48 -7.39 14.83
CA ASN A 134 0.52 -8.40 14.49
C ASN A 134 0.32 -8.97 13.09
N MET A 135 -0.92 -9.33 12.72
CA MET A 135 -1.22 -9.90 11.41
C MET A 135 -1.12 -8.86 10.29
N GLY A 136 -1.54 -7.62 10.54
CA GLY A 136 -1.45 -6.53 9.56
C GLY A 136 -0.07 -5.87 9.42
N SER A 137 0.98 -6.42 10.05
CA SER A 137 2.33 -5.86 10.05
C SER A 137 3.42 -6.91 9.83
N MET A 138 4.62 -6.42 9.50
CA MET A 138 5.84 -7.21 9.36
C MET A 138 6.25 -7.97 10.64
N CYS A 139 5.61 -7.72 11.80
CA CYS A 139 5.87 -8.51 13.02
C CYS A 139 5.53 -9.99 12.81
N SER A 140 4.41 -10.29 12.14
CA SER A 140 4.05 -11.66 11.75
C SER A 140 5.09 -12.31 10.85
N VAL A 141 5.54 -11.59 9.81
CA VAL A 141 6.54 -12.08 8.84
C VAL A 141 7.90 -12.30 9.51
N VAL A 142 8.37 -11.39 10.36
CA VAL A 142 9.61 -11.55 11.15
C VAL A 142 9.53 -12.75 12.10
N THR A 143 8.35 -12.98 12.71
CA THR A 143 8.11 -14.17 13.54
C THR A 143 8.20 -15.43 12.69
N ALA A 144 7.51 -15.47 11.54
CA ALA A 144 7.52 -16.61 10.63
C ALA A 144 8.93 -16.92 10.09
N ILE A 145 9.72 -15.92 9.72
CA ILE A 145 11.13 -16.10 9.32
C ILE A 145 11.90 -16.80 10.45
N ARG A 146 11.79 -16.31 11.70
CA ARG A 146 12.50 -16.91 12.85
C ARG A 146 12.04 -18.32 13.17
N THR A 147 10.76 -18.64 13.01
CA THR A 147 10.25 -20.00 13.21
C THR A 147 10.70 -20.95 12.11
N ILE A 148 10.68 -20.51 10.85
CA ILE A 148 11.04 -21.33 9.69
C ILE A 148 12.55 -21.52 9.61
N PHE A 149 13.34 -20.45 9.74
CA PHE A 149 14.81 -20.47 9.69
C PHE A 149 15.46 -20.65 11.08
N LYS A 150 14.73 -21.19 12.07
CA LYS A 150 15.21 -21.39 13.45
C LYS A 150 16.49 -22.23 13.56
N ASP A 151 16.76 -23.09 12.57
CA ASP A 151 17.91 -24.00 12.53
C ASP A 151 19.12 -23.34 11.81
N ASP A 152 18.98 -22.08 11.40
CA ASP A 152 20.00 -21.25 10.77
C ASP A 152 20.26 -20.01 11.64
N ASP A 153 21.10 -20.19 12.66
CA ASP A 153 21.60 -19.12 13.55
C ASP A 153 22.28 -17.96 12.79
N GLY A 154 22.57 -18.14 11.50
CA GLY A 154 23.17 -17.18 10.60
C GLY A 154 22.21 -16.33 9.76
N THR A 155 20.88 -16.48 9.88
CA THR A 155 19.93 -15.61 9.14
C THR A 155 19.79 -14.23 9.79
N ALA A 156 20.07 -13.17 9.03
CA ALA A 156 19.68 -11.78 9.31
C ALA A 156 18.41 -11.40 8.52
N ILE A 157 17.73 -10.35 8.97
CA ILE A 157 16.54 -9.78 8.31
C ILE A 157 16.80 -8.30 8.04
N VAL A 158 16.37 -7.80 6.88
CA VAL A 158 16.29 -6.37 6.55
C VAL A 158 14.85 -6.06 6.12
N ILE A 159 14.28 -4.98 6.63
CA ILE A 159 12.95 -4.46 6.25
C ILE A 159 13.17 -3.07 5.65
N ALA A 160 12.98 -2.98 4.34
CA ALA A 160 13.08 -1.73 3.59
C ALA A 160 11.87 -0.82 3.84
N ASN A 161 11.97 0.44 3.41
CA ASN A 161 10.92 1.45 3.56
C ASN A 161 10.72 2.22 2.23
N PRO A 162 10.19 1.54 1.21
CA PRO A 162 9.94 2.15 -0.10
C PRO A 162 8.79 3.16 -0.06
N GLY A 163 7.97 3.18 1.00
CA GLY A 163 6.80 4.06 1.06
C GLY A 163 7.06 5.46 1.60
N GLN A 164 7.91 5.61 2.63
CA GLN A 164 8.03 6.88 3.35
C GLN A 164 9.10 7.81 2.77
N LEU A 165 9.06 8.02 1.46
CA LEU A 165 10.10 8.74 0.70
C LEU A 165 9.91 10.27 0.64
N TRP A 166 8.76 10.79 1.10
CA TRP A 166 8.48 12.24 1.13
C TRP A 166 8.84 12.82 2.50
N TRP A 167 9.88 13.65 2.59
CA TRP A 167 10.28 14.26 3.87
C TRP A 167 9.29 15.35 4.31
N TRP A 168 8.83 15.25 5.56
CA TRP A 168 8.02 16.25 6.24
C TRP A 168 8.85 16.99 7.31
N PRO A 169 9.30 18.24 7.06
CA PRO A 169 10.19 18.95 7.96
C PRO A 169 9.64 19.15 9.38
N GLU A 170 8.36 19.53 9.52
CA GLU A 170 7.79 19.79 10.85
C GLU A 170 7.55 18.50 11.67
N GLY A 171 7.28 17.38 11.00
CA GLY A 171 7.19 16.06 11.63
C GLY A 171 8.53 15.35 11.81
N LYS A 172 9.60 15.86 11.19
CA LYS A 172 10.96 15.28 11.16
C LYS A 172 10.96 13.80 10.74
N ARG A 173 10.18 13.47 9.70
CA ARG A 173 10.02 12.09 9.22
C ARG A 173 9.68 12.01 7.73
N GLY A 174 9.97 10.87 7.13
CA GLY A 174 9.38 10.45 5.87
C GLY A 174 7.87 10.15 6.00
N LEU A 175 7.13 10.32 4.90
CA LEU A 175 5.69 10.05 4.78
C LEU A 175 5.37 9.34 3.46
N THR A 176 4.31 8.53 3.50
CA THR A 176 3.75 7.84 2.32
C THR A 176 2.98 8.79 1.40
N PRO A 177 2.77 8.41 0.13
CA PRO A 177 1.96 9.20 -0.81
C PRO A 177 0.55 9.52 -0.30
N PRO A 178 -0.17 8.64 0.44
CA PRO A 178 -1.41 9.04 1.12
C PRO A 178 -1.16 9.99 2.30
N ALA A 179 -0.19 9.69 3.17
CA ALA A 179 0.01 10.43 4.42
C ALA A 179 0.42 11.89 4.22
N ARG A 180 1.19 12.22 3.17
CA ARG A 180 1.58 13.61 2.87
C ARG A 180 0.38 14.55 2.64
N HIS A 181 -0.74 14.05 2.15
CA HIS A 181 -1.96 14.84 1.95
C HIS A 181 -2.74 15.05 3.27
N ALA A 182 -2.41 14.31 4.34
CA ALA A 182 -3.06 14.33 5.64
C ALA A 182 -2.22 14.98 6.76
N ILE A 183 -1.09 15.61 6.44
CA ILE A 183 -0.30 16.44 7.38
C ILE A 183 -1.10 17.68 7.83
N PRO A 184 -0.82 18.26 9.02
CA PRO A 184 -1.44 19.50 9.47
C PRO A 184 -1.28 20.67 8.48
N MET A 185 -2.35 21.45 8.32
CA MET A 185 -2.41 22.63 7.45
C MET A 185 -3.02 23.84 8.17
N LYS A 186 -3.02 25.01 7.52
CA LYS A 186 -3.58 26.25 8.09
C LYS A 186 -5.12 26.29 8.13
N SER A 187 -5.79 25.42 7.38
CA SER A 187 -7.25 25.37 7.28
C SER A 187 -7.73 24.02 6.72
N ALA A 188 -8.92 23.57 7.14
CA ALA A 188 -9.55 22.34 6.66
C ALA A 188 -9.98 22.37 5.18
N VAL A 189 -9.85 23.50 4.49
CA VAL A 189 -10.13 23.66 3.04
C VAL A 189 -8.87 24.04 2.25
N HIS A 190 -7.69 23.78 2.80
CA HIS A 190 -6.41 23.97 2.09
C HIS A 190 -6.20 22.84 1.06
N TRP A 191 -5.62 23.16 -0.09
CA TRP A 191 -5.46 22.25 -1.25
C TRP A 191 -4.33 21.20 -1.10
N GLY A 192 -3.84 20.93 0.11
CA GLY A 192 -2.61 20.16 0.32
C GLY A 192 -1.35 21.04 0.27
N ARG A 193 -0.17 20.38 0.18
CA ARG A 193 1.12 21.02 -0.11
C ARG A 193 1.66 20.44 -1.40
N GLU A 194 2.24 21.28 -2.24
CA GLU A 194 3.00 20.83 -3.41
C GLU A 194 4.34 20.21 -2.95
N TYR A 195 4.95 19.40 -3.81
CA TYR A 195 6.28 18.83 -3.58
C TYR A 195 7.35 19.88 -3.93
N ASP A 196 8.11 20.30 -2.93
CA ASP A 196 9.31 21.11 -3.11
C ASP A 196 10.53 20.21 -2.88
N PRO A 197 11.33 19.88 -3.91
CA PRO A 197 12.51 19.04 -3.76
C PRO A 197 13.50 19.57 -2.71
N SER A 198 13.60 20.88 -2.51
CA SER A 198 14.52 21.47 -1.52
C SER A 198 14.08 21.25 -0.08
N LEU A 199 12.80 20.95 0.14
CA LEU A 199 12.20 20.72 1.46
C LEU A 199 11.74 19.28 1.70
N ASN A 200 11.43 18.53 0.64
CA ASN A 200 10.74 17.25 0.72
C ASN A 200 11.52 16.07 0.12
N ALA A 201 12.61 16.30 -0.61
CA ALA A 201 13.45 15.20 -1.09
C ALA A 201 14.22 14.57 0.09
N ILE A 202 14.36 13.25 0.05
CA ILE A 202 15.33 12.50 0.86
C ILE A 202 16.47 12.13 -0.10
N PRO A 203 17.70 12.64 0.07
CA PRO A 203 18.77 12.48 -0.91
C PRO A 203 19.05 11.01 -1.25
N GLY A 204 19.01 10.65 -2.54
CA GLY A 204 19.22 9.27 -3.00
C GLY A 204 18.04 8.33 -2.74
N HIS A 205 16.88 8.87 -2.37
CA HIS A 205 15.63 8.16 -2.09
C HIS A 205 14.42 8.89 -2.68
N GLU A 206 14.61 9.69 -3.73
CA GLU A 206 13.55 10.49 -4.33
C GLU A 206 12.53 9.64 -5.12
N THR A 207 12.91 8.42 -5.50
CA THR A 207 12.03 7.38 -6.08
C THR A 207 12.17 6.02 -5.38
N VAL A 208 11.21 5.13 -5.62
CA VAL A 208 11.22 3.74 -5.14
C VAL A 208 12.46 2.99 -5.66
N GLY A 209 12.74 3.04 -6.96
CA GLY A 209 13.96 2.45 -7.53
C GLY A 209 15.27 2.97 -6.94
N GLN A 210 15.35 4.27 -6.58
CA GLN A 210 16.51 4.80 -5.86
C GLN A 210 16.61 4.25 -4.43
N HIS A 211 15.49 4.09 -3.72
CA HIS A 211 15.47 3.42 -2.42
C HIS A 211 15.89 1.95 -2.53
N VAL A 212 15.38 1.20 -3.50
CA VAL A 212 15.80 -0.18 -3.79
C VAL A 212 17.31 -0.24 -4.04
N LYS A 213 17.83 0.60 -4.93
CA LYS A 213 19.27 0.72 -5.19
C LYS A 213 20.07 0.97 -3.91
N SER A 214 19.62 1.89 -3.06
CA SER A 214 20.29 2.19 -1.78
C SER A 214 20.28 1.00 -0.81
N ILE A 215 19.19 0.23 -0.72
CA ILE A 215 19.17 -1.00 0.09
C ILE A 215 20.23 -1.99 -0.42
N PHE A 216 20.36 -2.18 -1.73
CA PHE A 216 21.43 -3.01 -2.28
C PHE A 216 22.82 -2.42 -2.01
N GLU A 217 23.11 -1.20 -2.44
CA GLU A 217 24.48 -0.65 -2.43
C GLU A 217 24.96 -0.18 -1.05
N GLU A 218 24.12 0.50 -0.26
CA GLU A 218 24.50 1.09 1.03
C GLU A 218 24.29 0.12 2.20
N VAL A 219 23.27 -0.74 2.15
CA VAL A 219 22.95 -1.66 3.25
C VAL A 219 23.57 -3.03 3.01
N LEU A 220 23.16 -3.73 1.95
CA LEU A 220 23.69 -5.07 1.66
C LEU A 220 25.16 -5.01 1.20
N GLY A 221 25.55 -3.96 0.48
CA GLY A 221 26.90 -3.80 -0.07
C GLY A 221 27.97 -3.41 0.95
N LYS A 222 27.59 -2.70 2.02
CA LYS A 222 28.53 -2.17 3.03
C LYS A 222 28.34 -2.70 4.45
N MET A 223 27.16 -3.24 4.78
CA MET A 223 26.83 -3.70 6.14
C MET A 223 26.60 -5.20 6.27
N ALA A 224 26.25 -5.90 5.19
CA ALA A 224 26.14 -7.36 5.20
C ALA A 224 27.51 -8.02 5.00
N LYS A 225 27.66 -9.26 5.47
CA LYS A 225 28.84 -10.09 5.19
C LYS A 225 29.04 -10.23 3.67
N GLU A 226 30.27 -10.13 3.19
CA GLU A 226 30.58 -10.01 1.76
C GLU A 226 30.02 -11.17 0.90
N ASP A 227 30.07 -12.39 1.41
CA ASP A 227 29.60 -13.63 0.79
C ASP A 227 28.16 -14.03 1.21
N ALA A 228 27.44 -13.18 1.95
CA ALA A 228 26.10 -13.49 2.43
C ALA A 228 25.13 -13.80 1.28
N LYS A 229 24.31 -14.82 1.47
CA LYS A 229 23.25 -15.21 0.54
C LYS A 229 21.99 -14.36 0.72
N LEU A 230 21.41 -13.92 -0.39
CA LEU A 230 20.28 -12.99 -0.40
C LEU A 230 18.98 -13.71 -0.79
N ALA A 231 18.03 -13.74 0.12
CA ALA A 231 16.66 -14.21 -0.09
C ALA A 231 15.73 -12.99 -0.07
N ILE A 232 15.21 -12.59 -1.22
CA ILE A 232 14.46 -11.33 -1.35
C ILE A 232 12.96 -11.60 -1.49
N VAL A 233 12.15 -10.93 -0.68
CA VAL A 233 10.69 -10.88 -0.81
C VAL A 233 10.32 -9.45 -1.19
N ALA A 234 9.67 -9.26 -2.33
CA ALA A 234 9.20 -7.95 -2.79
C ALA A 234 7.71 -7.98 -3.18
N VAL A 235 7.02 -6.88 -2.92
CA VAL A 235 5.57 -6.77 -3.08
C VAL A 235 5.22 -5.63 -4.06
N THR A 236 4.29 -5.90 -4.96
CA THR A 236 3.66 -4.98 -5.92
C THR A 236 4.65 -4.13 -6.72
N ASP A 237 4.43 -2.82 -6.76
CA ASP A 237 5.25 -1.81 -7.44
C ASP A 237 6.73 -1.85 -7.05
N VAL A 238 7.04 -2.29 -5.83
CA VAL A 238 8.43 -2.42 -5.37
C VAL A 238 9.07 -3.72 -5.86
N ALA A 239 8.27 -4.74 -6.20
CA ALA A 239 8.78 -5.92 -6.90
C ALA A 239 9.29 -5.56 -8.30
N ASP A 240 8.51 -4.79 -9.06
CA ASP A 240 8.91 -4.32 -10.40
C ASP A 240 10.22 -3.49 -10.36
N GLU A 241 10.42 -2.67 -9.32
CA GLU A 241 11.65 -1.88 -9.10
C GLU A 241 12.85 -2.72 -8.66
N VAL A 242 12.62 -3.80 -7.88
CA VAL A 242 13.67 -4.81 -7.56
C VAL A 242 14.08 -5.57 -8.82
N GLU A 243 13.13 -5.96 -9.65
CA GLU A 243 13.41 -6.63 -10.93
C GLU A 243 14.12 -5.70 -11.91
N ALA A 244 13.66 -4.46 -12.07
CA ALA A 244 14.31 -3.44 -12.91
C ALA A 244 15.75 -3.14 -12.47
N TYR A 245 16.02 -3.14 -11.16
CA TYR A 245 17.37 -2.98 -10.64
C TYR A 245 18.26 -4.20 -10.93
N LEU A 246 17.75 -5.42 -10.78
CA LEU A 246 18.49 -6.66 -11.06
C LEU A 246 18.65 -6.95 -12.56
N ASP A 247 17.77 -6.42 -13.43
CA ASP A 247 17.80 -6.54 -14.89
C ASP A 247 18.87 -5.63 -15.57
N SER A 248 20.07 -5.60 -14.99
CA SER A 248 21.23 -4.86 -15.47
C SER A 248 22.45 -5.77 -15.42
N ASN A 249 23.18 -5.91 -16.53
CA ASN A 249 24.38 -6.74 -16.56
C ASN A 249 25.45 -6.30 -15.55
N ASP A 250 25.52 -4.99 -15.22
CA ASP A 250 26.47 -4.47 -14.24
C ASP A 250 26.05 -4.74 -12.81
N HIS A 251 24.75 -4.57 -12.48
CA HIS A 251 24.24 -4.92 -11.15
C HIS A 251 24.24 -6.44 -10.96
N TRP A 252 23.82 -7.21 -11.96
CA TRP A 252 23.77 -8.67 -11.91
C TRP A 252 25.16 -9.30 -11.72
N ARG A 253 26.21 -8.70 -12.30
CA ARG A 253 27.61 -9.13 -12.05
C ARG A 253 28.01 -9.04 -10.58
N VAL A 254 27.45 -8.09 -9.82
CA VAL A 254 27.72 -7.90 -8.39
C VAL A 254 26.78 -8.76 -7.51
N TRP A 255 25.48 -8.77 -7.85
CA TRP A 255 24.44 -9.34 -6.98
C TRP A 255 24.09 -10.78 -7.31
N GLY A 256 24.11 -11.18 -8.58
CA GLY A 256 23.76 -12.53 -9.04
C GLY A 256 24.47 -13.67 -8.30
N PRO A 257 25.80 -13.60 -8.02
CA PRO A 257 26.50 -14.60 -7.22
C PRO A 257 26.03 -14.72 -5.75
N LYS A 258 25.39 -13.68 -5.22
CA LYS A 258 24.87 -13.61 -3.85
C LYS A 258 23.39 -14.00 -3.76
N MET A 259 22.63 -13.81 -4.84
CA MET A 259 21.21 -14.18 -4.89
C MET A 259 21.00 -15.68 -4.65
N GLU A 260 20.07 -16.02 -3.75
CA GLU A 260 19.68 -17.39 -3.40
C GLU A 260 18.25 -17.68 -3.84
N SER A 261 17.33 -16.75 -3.57
CA SER A 261 15.93 -16.83 -3.96
C SER A 261 15.29 -15.43 -4.11
N LEU A 262 14.26 -15.33 -4.95
CA LEU A 262 13.46 -14.11 -5.15
C LEU A 262 11.96 -14.45 -5.19
N ALA A 263 11.19 -13.91 -4.24
CA ALA A 263 9.75 -14.04 -4.17
C ALA A 263 9.07 -12.72 -4.55
N LEU A 264 8.24 -12.75 -5.58
CA LEU A 264 7.57 -11.59 -6.16
C LEU A 264 6.07 -11.69 -5.91
N LEU A 265 5.50 -10.81 -5.07
CA LEU A 265 4.08 -10.85 -4.74
C LEU A 265 3.34 -9.73 -5.48
N GLY A 266 2.63 -10.08 -6.55
CA GLY A 266 1.90 -9.11 -7.38
C GLY A 266 2.77 -8.24 -8.27
N SER A 267 3.93 -8.75 -8.74
CA SER A 267 4.74 -8.14 -9.81
C SER A 267 4.00 -8.15 -11.16
N TYR A 268 4.34 -7.18 -12.00
CA TYR A 268 3.89 -7.05 -13.40
C TYR A 268 5.07 -7.02 -14.40
N TYR A 269 6.31 -7.31 -13.96
CA TYR A 269 7.50 -7.28 -14.82
C TYR A 269 7.46 -8.38 -15.89
N SER A 270 7.20 -8.01 -17.14
CA SER A 270 7.05 -8.97 -18.24
C SER A 270 8.39 -9.60 -18.65
N LEU A 271 8.35 -10.89 -19.01
CA LEU A 271 9.47 -11.65 -19.59
C LEU A 271 10.10 -10.95 -20.80
N ASP A 272 9.30 -10.24 -21.59
CA ASP A 272 9.77 -9.49 -22.77
C ASP A 272 10.60 -8.25 -22.41
N MET A 273 10.47 -7.75 -21.18
CA MET A 273 11.24 -6.60 -20.69
C MET A 273 12.64 -6.99 -20.18
N ILE A 274 12.84 -8.26 -19.79
CA ILE A 274 14.08 -8.76 -19.16
C ILE A 274 15.23 -8.79 -20.18
N LYS A 275 16.25 -7.97 -19.98
CA LYS A 275 17.43 -7.83 -20.85
C LYS A 275 18.64 -8.65 -20.38
N CYS A 276 18.82 -8.80 -19.08
CA CYS A 276 19.97 -9.50 -18.51
C CYS A 276 19.76 -11.01 -18.57
N GLY A 277 20.53 -11.70 -19.43
CA GLY A 277 20.42 -13.15 -19.60
C GLY A 277 20.70 -13.94 -18.31
N GLY A 278 21.61 -13.45 -17.46
CA GLY A 278 21.89 -14.06 -16.16
C GLY A 278 20.74 -13.91 -15.15
N PHE A 279 20.07 -12.76 -15.15
CA PHE A 279 18.88 -12.55 -14.31
C PHE A 279 17.70 -13.38 -14.82
N ARG A 280 17.49 -13.45 -16.15
CA ARG A 280 16.48 -14.31 -16.79
C ARG A 280 16.63 -15.78 -16.39
N ASP A 281 17.86 -16.31 -16.44
CA ASP A 281 18.16 -17.69 -16.04
C ASP A 281 17.90 -17.93 -14.53
N PHE A 282 18.26 -16.95 -13.70
CA PHE A 282 17.97 -17.00 -12.26
C PHE A 282 16.47 -16.95 -11.96
N LEU A 283 15.70 -16.09 -12.63
CA LEU A 283 14.25 -16.01 -12.45
C LEU A 283 13.59 -17.36 -12.71
N GLN A 284 13.95 -18.01 -13.83
CA GLN A 284 13.42 -19.32 -14.19
C GLN A 284 13.73 -20.39 -13.13
N LYS A 285 14.95 -20.38 -12.57
CA LYS A 285 15.43 -21.44 -11.66
C LYS A 285 15.15 -21.20 -10.18
N ARG A 286 15.22 -19.96 -9.70
CA ARG A 286 15.31 -19.60 -8.28
C ARG A 286 14.43 -18.40 -7.89
N ALA A 287 13.58 -17.89 -8.78
CA ALA A 287 12.50 -17.00 -8.41
C ALA A 287 11.12 -17.67 -8.50
N ARG A 288 10.13 -17.13 -7.80
CA ARG A 288 8.71 -17.46 -7.98
C ARG A 288 7.86 -16.23 -7.75
N ALA A 289 6.79 -16.11 -8.52
CA ALA A 289 5.78 -15.10 -8.34
C ALA A 289 4.54 -15.67 -7.63
N TRP A 290 3.84 -14.81 -6.90
CA TRP A 290 2.60 -15.12 -6.18
C TRP A 290 1.55 -14.06 -6.47
N ILE A 291 0.32 -14.49 -6.78
CA ILE A 291 -0.79 -13.60 -7.17
C ILE A 291 -2.09 -13.94 -6.43
N SER A 292 -3.06 -13.02 -6.49
CA SER A 292 -4.45 -13.34 -6.20
C SER A 292 -4.99 -14.27 -7.28
N ASP A 293 -5.50 -15.42 -6.86
CA ASP A 293 -6.16 -16.43 -7.70
C ASP A 293 -7.08 -17.26 -6.77
N ASP A 294 -8.19 -17.77 -7.30
CA ASP A 294 -9.19 -18.51 -6.51
C ASP A 294 -8.74 -19.95 -6.18
N ALA A 295 -7.75 -20.47 -6.90
CA ALA A 295 -7.15 -21.76 -6.59
C ALA A 295 -6.44 -21.74 -5.22
N PRO A 296 -6.29 -22.88 -4.52
CA PRO A 296 -5.58 -22.96 -3.24
C PRO A 296 -4.16 -22.36 -3.26
N ILE A 297 -3.67 -21.94 -2.09
CA ILE A 297 -2.30 -21.44 -1.94
C ILE A 297 -1.27 -22.46 -2.45
N ASN A 298 -0.27 -21.98 -3.20
CA ASN A 298 0.71 -22.79 -3.92
C ASN A 298 0.15 -23.70 -5.03
N THR A 299 -1.08 -23.51 -5.51
CA THR A 299 -1.46 -24.05 -6.83
C THR A 299 -0.68 -23.29 -7.94
N PRO A 300 0.01 -23.98 -8.87
CA PRO A 300 0.67 -23.34 -10.00
C PRO A 300 -0.35 -22.75 -10.98
N VAL A 301 -0.21 -21.47 -11.32
CA VAL A 301 -1.09 -20.75 -12.25
C VAL A 301 -0.49 -20.72 -13.67
N CYS A 302 0.82 -20.50 -13.79
CA CYS A 302 1.56 -20.64 -15.05
C CYS A 302 3.08 -20.84 -14.81
N ASN A 303 3.81 -21.27 -15.84
CA ASN A 303 5.28 -21.36 -15.82
C ASN A 303 5.92 -20.01 -16.22
N ALA A 304 7.25 -19.96 -16.28
CA ALA A 304 8.04 -18.75 -16.58
C ALA A 304 7.62 -18.01 -17.87
N GLU A 305 7.24 -18.76 -18.89
CA GLU A 305 6.76 -18.25 -20.18
C GLU A 305 5.30 -17.77 -20.19
N GLY A 306 4.55 -17.95 -19.10
CA GLY A 306 3.14 -17.61 -18.99
C GLY A 306 2.19 -18.73 -19.44
N ARG A 307 0.98 -18.34 -19.88
CA ARG A 307 -0.07 -19.18 -20.48
C ARG A 307 -0.95 -18.34 -21.41
N ILE A 308 -1.90 -18.93 -22.14
CA ILE A 308 -2.74 -18.21 -23.12
C ILE A 308 -3.39 -16.94 -22.53
N ALA A 309 -3.89 -17.01 -21.29
CA ALA A 309 -4.57 -15.90 -20.61
C ALA A 309 -3.66 -15.03 -19.71
N ARG A 310 -2.34 -15.22 -19.71
CA ARG A 310 -1.40 -14.47 -18.83
C ARG A 310 0.01 -14.45 -19.41
N TYR A 311 0.56 -13.25 -19.64
CA TYR A 311 1.95 -13.06 -20.07
C TYR A 311 2.94 -13.68 -19.06
N GLY A 312 4.10 -14.14 -19.55
CA GLY A 312 5.16 -14.67 -18.70
C GLY A 312 5.88 -13.58 -17.91
N VAL A 313 6.29 -13.91 -16.68
CA VAL A 313 7.08 -13.05 -15.77
C VAL A 313 8.46 -13.66 -15.48
N GLY A 314 8.96 -14.52 -16.38
CA GLY A 314 10.28 -15.16 -16.27
C GLY A 314 10.43 -16.21 -15.17
N CYS A 315 9.46 -16.36 -14.27
CA CYS A 315 9.43 -17.36 -13.21
C CYS A 315 8.05 -18.01 -13.06
N PRO A 316 7.93 -19.20 -12.42
CA PRO A 316 6.63 -19.81 -12.17
C PRO A 316 5.75 -18.93 -11.28
N VAL A 317 4.47 -18.84 -11.63
CA VAL A 317 3.47 -18.05 -10.90
C VAL A 317 2.57 -18.99 -10.11
N MET A 318 2.40 -18.69 -8.82
CA MET A 318 1.66 -19.47 -7.85
C MET A 318 0.44 -18.68 -7.32
N SER A 319 -0.62 -19.37 -6.92
CA SER A 319 -1.72 -18.76 -6.19
C SER A 319 -1.34 -18.46 -4.73
N VAL A 320 -1.78 -17.33 -4.18
CA VAL A 320 -1.80 -17.05 -2.73
C VAL A 320 -3.10 -17.58 -2.07
N GLY A 321 -4.11 -17.93 -2.86
CA GLY A 321 -5.40 -18.41 -2.39
C GLY A 321 -6.51 -17.35 -2.41
N PRO A 322 -7.79 -17.79 -2.39
CA PRO A 322 -8.97 -16.95 -2.60
C PRO A 322 -9.17 -15.85 -1.54
N GLY A 323 -8.47 -15.91 -0.40
CA GLY A 323 -8.47 -14.84 0.60
C GLY A 323 -7.78 -13.54 0.15
N SER A 324 -7.04 -13.57 -0.97
CA SER A 324 -6.03 -12.55 -1.30
C SER A 324 -6.44 -11.57 -2.39
N HIS A 325 -7.75 -11.30 -2.51
CA HIS A 325 -8.41 -10.40 -3.47
C HIS A 325 -7.87 -8.95 -3.57
N LEU A 326 -6.87 -8.57 -2.77
CA LEU A 326 -6.21 -7.26 -2.77
C LEU A 326 -4.70 -7.44 -2.58
N ALA A 327 -3.92 -6.60 -3.24
CA ALA A 327 -2.47 -6.73 -3.26
C ALA A 327 -1.81 -6.61 -1.87
N GLU A 328 -2.31 -5.70 -1.02
CA GLU A 328 -1.87 -5.55 0.39
C GLU A 328 -2.08 -6.80 1.26
N LEU A 329 -2.91 -7.77 0.81
CA LEU A 329 -3.14 -9.04 1.49
C LEU A 329 -2.23 -10.18 1.02
N LEU A 330 -1.50 -10.01 -0.10
CA LEU A 330 -0.71 -11.09 -0.70
C LEU A 330 0.38 -11.60 0.26
N LEU A 331 1.12 -10.70 0.92
CA LEU A 331 2.15 -11.12 1.87
C LEU A 331 1.56 -11.59 3.21
N ILE A 332 0.43 -11.03 3.65
CA ILE A 332 -0.27 -11.47 4.87
C ILE A 332 -0.70 -12.94 4.73
N ASN A 333 -1.29 -13.31 3.61
CA ASN A 333 -1.76 -14.68 3.36
C ASN A 333 -0.64 -15.60 2.85
N GLY A 334 0.34 -15.06 2.12
CA GLY A 334 1.36 -15.83 1.40
C GLY A 334 2.67 -16.08 2.15
N HIS A 335 3.02 -15.30 3.19
CA HIS A 335 4.37 -15.33 3.77
C HIS A 335 4.82 -16.72 4.23
N GLU A 336 3.95 -17.53 4.87
CA GLU A 336 4.33 -18.90 5.26
C GLU A 336 4.71 -19.78 4.06
N ALA A 337 3.98 -19.69 2.96
CA ALA A 337 4.23 -20.46 1.75
C ALA A 337 5.53 -20.02 1.06
N VAL A 338 5.72 -18.70 0.93
CA VAL A 338 6.93 -18.07 0.40
C VAL A 338 8.16 -18.48 1.21
N LEU A 339 8.11 -18.34 2.53
CA LEU A 339 9.25 -18.62 3.40
C LEU A 339 9.60 -20.11 3.50
N LYS A 340 8.60 -21.01 3.43
CA LYS A 340 8.84 -22.46 3.33
C LYS A 340 9.57 -22.82 2.04
N TRP A 341 9.15 -22.22 0.91
CA TRP A 341 9.86 -22.37 -0.37
C TRP A 341 11.28 -21.78 -0.31
N MET A 342 11.47 -20.59 0.27
CA MET A 342 12.82 -20.03 0.42
C MET A 342 13.74 -20.94 1.25
N LYS A 343 13.22 -21.60 2.31
CA LYS A 343 14.00 -22.60 3.07
C LYS A 343 14.34 -23.85 2.24
N GLU A 344 13.44 -24.30 1.36
CA GLU A 344 13.72 -25.38 0.40
C GLU A 344 14.86 -24.99 -0.57
N VAL A 345 14.80 -23.79 -1.14
CA VAL A 345 15.82 -23.24 -2.07
C VAL A 345 17.18 -23.05 -1.40
N ALA A 346 17.19 -22.72 -0.11
CA ALA A 346 18.37 -22.59 0.74
C ALA A 346 18.98 -23.95 1.17
N ALA A 347 18.14 -24.98 1.32
CA ALA A 347 18.57 -26.33 1.71
C ALA A 347 19.11 -27.17 0.53
N THR A 348 18.74 -26.82 -0.72
CA THR A 348 19.09 -27.56 -1.93
C THR A 348 20.06 -26.76 -2.82
N SER A 349 21.32 -27.19 -2.88
CA SER A 349 22.40 -26.47 -3.57
C SER A 349 22.21 -26.37 -5.09
N ASP A 350 21.65 -27.40 -5.71
CA ASP A 350 21.34 -27.51 -7.14
C ASP A 350 19.89 -27.14 -7.47
N TYR A 351 19.16 -26.52 -6.54
CA TYR A 351 17.74 -26.17 -6.70
C TYR A 351 17.47 -25.45 -8.03
N GLN A 352 16.47 -25.99 -8.74
CA GLN A 352 15.79 -25.34 -9.85
C GLN A 352 14.29 -25.54 -9.65
N ASN A 353 13.49 -24.54 -10.00
CA ASN A 353 12.04 -24.68 -10.03
C ASN A 353 11.66 -25.88 -10.91
N PRO A 354 10.74 -26.75 -10.46
CA PRO A 354 10.17 -27.76 -11.33
C PRO A 354 9.33 -27.06 -12.42
N ARG A 355 9.24 -27.71 -13.58
CA ARG A 355 8.25 -27.32 -14.59
C ARG A 355 6.89 -27.87 -14.17
N PHE A 356 5.92 -27.00 -13.97
CA PHE A 356 4.60 -27.39 -13.48
C PHE A 356 3.69 -27.81 -14.63
N THR A 357 2.92 -28.88 -14.42
CA THR A 357 1.77 -29.21 -15.27
C THR A 357 0.66 -28.21 -14.97
N ILE A 358 0.42 -27.29 -15.89
CA ILE A 358 -0.68 -26.34 -15.81
C ILE A 358 -1.89 -26.97 -16.49
N ILE A 359 -2.99 -27.11 -15.76
CA ILE A 359 -4.28 -27.47 -16.35
C ILE A 359 -4.90 -26.14 -16.81
N GLU A 360 -4.96 -25.94 -18.12
CA GLU A 360 -5.74 -24.85 -18.69
C GLU A 360 -7.21 -25.29 -18.70
N ASP A 361 -8.10 -24.51 -18.07
CA ASP A 361 -9.52 -24.60 -18.41
C ASP A 361 -9.66 -24.26 -19.89
N PRO A 362 -10.36 -25.08 -20.69
CA PRO A 362 -10.61 -24.75 -22.08
C PRO A 362 -11.34 -23.41 -22.13
N MET A 363 -10.91 -22.52 -23.03
CA MET A 363 -11.65 -21.28 -23.31
C MET A 363 -13.05 -21.63 -23.86
N GLU A 364 -14.05 -21.72 -22.97
CA GLU A 364 -15.45 -21.92 -23.32
C GLU A 364 -16.02 -20.68 -24.04
N GLY A 365 -15.68 -20.51 -25.33
CA GLY A 365 -16.36 -19.63 -26.28
C GLY A 365 -16.40 -18.13 -25.98
N LYS A 366 -15.94 -17.69 -24.80
CA LYS A 366 -15.83 -16.30 -24.40
C LYS A 366 -14.67 -15.69 -25.18
N THR A 367 -15.00 -14.99 -26.25
CA THR A 367 -14.11 -14.01 -26.85
C THR A 367 -13.52 -13.17 -25.72
N ILE A 368 -12.18 -13.10 -25.67
CA ILE A 368 -11.56 -12.00 -24.93
C ILE A 368 -11.93 -10.75 -25.72
N ASN A 369 -12.97 -10.04 -25.28
CA ASN A 369 -13.22 -8.68 -25.70
C ASN A 369 -12.11 -7.81 -25.10
N TYR A 370 -10.92 -7.88 -25.72
CA TYR A 370 -10.09 -6.71 -25.84
C TYR A 370 -10.98 -5.63 -26.43
N TRP A 371 -11.14 -4.51 -25.71
CA TRP A 371 -11.95 -3.37 -26.14
C TRP A 371 -11.75 -3.11 -27.63
N THR A 372 -12.74 -3.47 -28.42
CA THR A 372 -12.73 -3.27 -29.86
C THR A 372 -13.15 -1.84 -30.13
N GLU A 373 -12.73 -1.27 -31.26
CA GLU A 373 -13.20 0.06 -31.69
C GLU A 373 -14.72 0.09 -32.00
N GLU A 374 -15.41 -1.05 -31.90
CA GLU A 374 -16.86 -1.19 -32.04
C GLU A 374 -17.61 -1.12 -30.71
N ASP A 375 -16.97 -1.40 -29.56
CA ASP A 375 -17.56 -1.21 -28.23
C ASP A 375 -17.89 0.27 -27.93
N GLY A 376 -17.38 1.21 -28.74
CA GLY A 376 -17.73 2.63 -28.73
C GLY A 376 -18.90 3.04 -29.63
N LYS A 377 -19.63 2.10 -30.26
CA LYS A 377 -20.69 2.42 -31.25
C LYS A 377 -22.11 2.00 -30.85
N ASP A 378 -22.30 1.16 -29.84
CA ASP A 378 -23.62 0.59 -29.53
C ASP A 378 -24.45 1.37 -28.48
N ASP A 379 -24.14 2.67 -28.30
CA ASP A 379 -25.03 3.64 -27.68
C ASP A 379 -26.20 4.00 -28.64
N THR A 380 -27.00 3.00 -29.05
CA THR A 380 -28.29 3.25 -29.70
C THR A 380 -29.32 3.63 -28.63
N PRO A 381 -29.79 4.89 -28.57
CA PRO A 381 -30.54 5.37 -27.42
C PRO A 381 -31.91 4.70 -27.32
N SER A 382 -32.27 4.28 -26.11
CA SER A 382 -33.52 3.59 -25.83
C SER A 382 -34.74 4.45 -26.24
N PRO A 383 -35.92 3.84 -26.47
CA PRO A 383 -37.13 4.58 -26.84
C PRO A 383 -37.50 5.72 -25.88
N GLU A 384 -37.14 5.64 -24.60
CA GLU A 384 -37.35 6.71 -23.61
C GLU A 384 -36.34 7.86 -23.74
N GLN A 385 -35.11 7.58 -24.14
CA GLN A 385 -34.11 8.63 -24.42
C GLN A 385 -34.47 9.43 -25.68
N LYS A 386 -35.14 8.80 -26.66
CA LYS A 386 -35.66 9.50 -27.86
C LYS A 386 -36.76 10.53 -27.52
N LYS A 387 -37.56 10.33 -26.46
CA LYS A 387 -38.55 11.32 -26.00
C LYS A 387 -37.94 12.54 -25.29
N LYS A 388 -36.69 12.47 -24.82
CA LYS A 388 -36.02 13.59 -24.13
C LYS A 388 -35.24 14.54 -25.06
N LYS A 389 -34.87 14.10 -26.28
CA LYS A 389 -34.20 14.96 -27.28
C LYS A 389 -34.97 16.25 -27.66
N PRO A 390 -36.28 16.23 -27.98
CA PRO A 390 -36.97 17.47 -28.38
C PRO A 390 -37.00 18.53 -27.28
N LEU A 391 -37.09 18.13 -26.00
CA LEU A 391 -37.10 19.06 -24.86
C LEU A 391 -35.77 19.79 -24.69
N VAL A 392 -34.64 19.12 -24.99
CA VAL A 392 -33.30 19.72 -24.92
C VAL A 392 -33.07 20.68 -26.09
N GLU A 393 -33.57 20.37 -27.29
CA GLU A 393 -33.47 21.27 -28.45
C GLU A 393 -34.35 22.53 -28.30
N GLU A 394 -35.52 22.45 -27.66
CA GLU A 394 -36.31 23.62 -27.26
C GLU A 394 -35.58 24.50 -26.24
N LEU A 395 -34.99 23.89 -25.20
CA LEU A 395 -34.20 24.61 -24.18
C LEU A 395 -32.98 25.32 -24.79
N VAL A 396 -32.27 24.68 -25.73
CA VAL A 396 -31.14 25.30 -26.43
C VAL A 396 -31.59 26.49 -27.30
N LYS A 397 -32.72 26.38 -28.01
CA LYS A 397 -33.30 27.50 -28.78
C LYS A 397 -33.75 28.66 -27.89
N ALA A 398 -34.33 28.37 -26.71
CA ALA A 398 -34.73 29.40 -25.75
C ALA A 398 -33.53 30.18 -25.17
N VAL A 399 -32.41 29.48 -24.89
CA VAL A 399 -31.15 30.09 -24.42
C VAL A 399 -30.47 30.90 -25.54
N GLN A 400 -30.52 30.44 -26.79
CA GLN A 400 -29.97 31.19 -27.92
C GLN A 400 -30.77 32.46 -28.22
N ASN A 401 -32.11 32.39 -28.21
CA ASN A 401 -32.98 33.54 -28.46
C ASN A 401 -32.90 34.61 -27.35
N THR A 402 -32.66 34.22 -26.09
CA THR A 402 -32.42 35.20 -25.00
C THR A 402 -31.08 35.91 -25.13
N SER A 403 -30.06 35.31 -25.78
CA SER A 403 -28.78 36.00 -26.05
C SER A 403 -28.88 37.14 -27.08
N LEU A 404 -29.89 37.11 -27.97
CA LEU A 404 -30.07 38.07 -29.06
C LEU A 404 -30.82 39.36 -28.68
N ILE A 405 -31.41 39.41 -27.48
CA ILE A 405 -32.15 40.59 -26.98
C ILE A 405 -31.23 41.56 -26.20
N ALA A 406 -30.04 41.10 -25.79
CA ALA A 406 -29.13 41.88 -24.92
C ALA A 406 -28.18 42.85 -25.65
N ASN A 407 -28.15 42.87 -27.00
CA ASN A 407 -27.21 43.70 -27.78
C ASN A 407 -27.93 44.56 -28.84
N ASN A 408 -28.59 45.63 -28.40
CA ASN A 408 -28.92 46.79 -29.25
C ASN A 408 -28.81 48.08 -28.42
N GLY A 409 -27.66 48.77 -28.53
CA GLY A 409 -27.34 49.96 -27.74
C GLY A 409 -25.94 50.52 -28.07
N SER A 410 -25.84 51.22 -29.20
CA SER A 410 -24.61 51.81 -29.77
C SER A 410 -24.18 53.12 -29.07
N PRO A 411 -23.08 53.81 -29.48
CA PRO A 411 -21.68 53.36 -29.57
C PRO A 411 -20.67 54.40 -29.01
N LYS A 412 -19.36 54.07 -28.92
CA LYS A 412 -18.26 54.99 -29.32
C LYS A 412 -16.90 54.31 -29.52
N LYS A 413 -16.18 54.84 -30.52
CA LYS A 413 -14.85 54.50 -31.09
C LYS A 413 -13.75 54.38 -30.00
N VAL A 414 -12.59 53.73 -30.21
CA VAL A 414 -11.55 53.96 -31.25
C VAL A 414 -10.60 52.73 -31.34
N ASN A 415 -10.13 52.40 -32.56
CA ASN A 415 -8.86 51.72 -33.02
C ASN A 415 -8.09 50.77 -32.04
N SER A 416 -7.36 49.72 -32.41
CA SER A 416 -6.91 49.06 -33.66
C SER A 416 -5.96 47.90 -33.25
N THR A 417 -5.62 46.84 -34.00
CA THR A 417 -6.09 46.23 -35.28
C THR A 417 -5.28 44.92 -35.46
N LYS A 418 -5.85 43.88 -36.12
CA LYS A 418 -5.20 42.61 -36.56
C LYS A 418 -4.82 41.61 -35.41
N GLN A 419 -5.24 40.34 -35.34
CA GLN A 419 -5.46 39.26 -36.33
C GLN A 419 -4.21 38.91 -37.17
N ALA A 420 -3.78 37.66 -37.37
CA ALA A 420 -4.33 36.37 -36.95
C ALA A 420 -3.20 35.32 -36.81
N ALA A 421 -3.57 34.18 -36.23
CA ALA A 421 -2.90 32.88 -36.31
C ALA A 421 -2.52 32.44 -37.74
N ILE A 422 -1.54 31.51 -37.85
CA ILE A 422 -1.71 30.17 -38.45
C ILE A 422 -0.43 29.32 -38.25
N LYS A 423 -0.67 28.01 -38.06
CA LYS A 423 0.11 26.76 -38.26
C LYS A 423 1.35 26.80 -39.19
N THR A 424 2.24 25.80 -39.27
CA THR A 424 2.67 24.60 -38.48
C THR A 424 3.81 23.97 -39.31
N GLU A 425 4.81 23.34 -38.68
CA GLU A 425 5.84 22.46 -39.29
C GLU A 425 6.71 22.98 -40.45
N GLU A 426 8.03 23.03 -40.23
CA GLU A 426 9.05 22.24 -40.94
C GLU A 426 10.43 22.93 -40.80
N LEU A 427 11.40 22.19 -40.25
CA LEU A 427 12.78 22.09 -40.72
C LEU A 427 13.62 21.33 -39.68
N LYS A 428 13.77 20.03 -39.92
CA LYS A 428 14.94 19.28 -39.46
C LYS A 428 16.11 19.55 -40.42
N ASP A 429 17.31 19.34 -39.88
CA ASP A 429 18.55 19.06 -40.59
C ASP A 429 19.12 20.16 -41.50
N GLN A 430 20.03 20.95 -40.93
CA GLN A 430 21.39 21.02 -41.47
C GLN A 430 22.42 20.81 -40.35
N VAL A 431 23.34 19.89 -40.63
CA VAL A 431 24.47 19.47 -39.81
C VAL A 431 25.76 20.06 -40.40
N GLU A 432 26.86 20.06 -39.64
CA GLU A 432 28.25 20.25 -40.10
C GLU A 432 28.71 21.63 -40.62
N ALA A 433 29.22 22.43 -39.69
CA ALA A 433 30.64 22.77 -39.58
C ALA A 433 30.85 23.53 -38.26
N GLY A 434 31.89 23.34 -37.45
CA GLY A 434 33.16 22.67 -37.66
C GLY A 434 34.19 23.44 -36.80
N ASN A 435 34.69 22.81 -35.74
CA ASN A 435 35.78 23.19 -34.81
C ASN A 435 36.41 24.59 -34.92
N LEU A 436 36.68 25.22 -33.76
CA LEU A 436 38.04 25.28 -33.18
C LEU A 436 38.13 26.18 -31.92
N THR A 437 38.43 25.58 -30.75
CA THR A 437 39.46 26.01 -29.75
C THR A 437 39.44 27.44 -29.14
N LYS A 438 39.97 27.74 -27.94
CA LYS A 438 40.70 26.99 -26.88
C LYS A 438 40.69 27.82 -25.58
N GLU A 439 41.06 27.18 -24.46
CA GLU A 439 41.82 27.75 -23.32
C GLU A 439 41.45 29.13 -22.73
N ALA A 440 41.01 29.16 -21.46
CA ALA A 440 41.74 29.85 -20.37
C ALA A 440 41.13 29.63 -18.97
N SER A 441 41.76 28.77 -18.20
CA SER A 441 42.01 28.91 -16.75
C SER A 441 43.44 28.43 -16.52
N PRO A 442 44.20 28.96 -15.54
CA PRO A 442 43.70 29.38 -14.22
C PRO A 442 44.23 30.73 -13.72
N ALA A 443 43.66 31.20 -12.61
CA ALA A 443 44.30 32.17 -11.72
C ALA A 443 44.33 31.60 -10.29
N GLN A 444 45.50 31.15 -9.86
CA GLN A 444 45.79 30.98 -8.43
C GLN A 444 46.11 32.35 -7.83
N THR A 445 45.69 32.60 -6.60
CA THR A 445 46.32 33.62 -5.74
C THR A 445 46.61 33.00 -4.39
N THR A 446 47.89 32.96 -4.04
CA THR A 446 48.42 32.52 -2.75
C THR A 446 48.41 33.65 -1.70
N CYS A 447 48.84 33.30 -0.48
CA CYS A 447 49.19 34.13 0.67
C CYS A 447 48.07 34.29 1.71
N GLN A 448 48.31 34.17 3.02
CA GLN A 448 49.37 33.54 3.82
C GLN A 448 48.97 33.74 5.30
N ASP A 449 49.34 32.79 6.15
CA ASP A 449 49.64 32.92 7.58
C ASP A 449 48.90 33.97 8.44
N ASN A 450 48.20 33.49 9.47
CA ASN A 450 48.58 33.91 10.83
C ASN A 450 48.34 32.84 11.91
N LYS A 451 49.29 32.73 12.83
CA LYS A 451 49.29 31.81 13.99
C LYS A 451 48.56 32.42 15.18
N THR A 452 47.95 31.59 16.03
CA THR A 452 47.85 31.64 17.52
C THR A 452 46.99 30.43 17.93
N GLN A 453 47.49 29.29 18.43
CA GLN A 453 48.13 28.94 19.71
C GLN A 453 47.26 29.10 20.99
N ALA A 454 47.36 28.09 21.88
CA ALA A 454 46.78 27.96 23.23
C ALA A 454 45.24 27.76 23.31
N ALA A 455 44.69 26.90 24.18
CA ALA A 455 45.27 25.88 25.05
C ALA A 455 44.24 24.77 25.40
N SER A 456 44.72 23.58 25.75
CA SER A 456 43.93 22.56 26.47
C SER A 456 43.79 22.92 27.95
N PRO A 457 42.79 22.36 28.65
CA PRO A 457 42.96 21.99 30.05
C PRO A 457 42.83 20.49 30.28
N THR A 458 43.51 20.03 31.32
CA THR A 458 43.69 18.65 31.75
C THR A 458 42.52 18.08 32.55
N THR A 459 42.52 16.74 32.59
CA THR A 459 41.83 15.88 33.57
C THR A 459 41.87 16.42 35.00
N GLU A 460 40.72 16.44 35.68
CA GLU A 460 40.65 16.35 37.14
C GLU A 460 39.73 15.18 37.54
N THR A 461 40.28 14.31 38.38
CA THR A 461 39.59 13.18 39.01
C THR A 461 39.00 13.65 40.33
N THR A 462 37.68 13.53 40.51
CA THR A 462 37.05 13.74 41.81
C THR A 462 36.25 12.51 42.21
N CYS A 463 36.65 11.88 43.31
CA CYS A 463 35.92 10.76 43.91
C CYS A 463 34.59 11.25 44.51
N ILE A 464 33.53 10.45 44.39
CA ILE A 464 32.30 10.59 45.17
C ILE A 464 32.01 9.25 45.85
N GLU A 465 31.59 9.33 47.10
CA GLU A 465 31.60 8.24 48.09
C GLU A 465 30.50 7.19 47.85
N GLU A 466 30.81 5.92 48.19
CA GLU A 466 29.82 4.85 48.27
C GLU A 466 28.92 5.03 49.51
N VAL A 467 27.63 5.26 49.30
CA VAL A 467 26.62 5.15 50.36
C VAL A 467 26.00 3.75 50.31
N THR A 468 26.33 2.93 51.29
CA THR A 468 25.78 1.58 51.44
C THR A 468 24.34 1.63 51.99
N ALA A 469 23.39 1.04 51.27
CA ALA A 469 22.01 0.87 51.70
C ALA A 469 21.65 -0.62 51.79
N ASN A 470 21.40 -1.11 53.01
CA ASN A 470 20.96 -2.48 53.25
C ASN A 470 19.53 -2.72 52.73
N PRO A 471 19.24 -3.84 52.06
CA PRO A 471 17.87 -4.20 51.71
C PRO A 471 17.10 -4.71 52.93
N VAL A 472 15.96 -4.07 53.22
CA VAL A 472 15.02 -4.52 54.26
C VAL A 472 14.18 -5.68 53.70
N ILE A 473 14.23 -6.84 54.36
CA ILE A 473 13.45 -8.01 53.99
C ILE A 473 12.02 -7.86 54.53
N PHE A 474 11.05 -7.64 53.64
CA PHE A 474 9.63 -7.81 53.93
C PHE A 474 9.20 -9.26 53.64
N LYS A 475 8.70 -9.98 54.65
CA LYS A 475 8.02 -11.26 54.46
C LYS A 475 6.53 -11.03 54.22
N GLY A 476 6.03 -11.38 53.04
CA GLY A 476 4.60 -11.54 52.77
C GLY A 476 4.05 -12.84 53.36
N PRO A 477 2.71 -12.97 53.50
CA PRO A 477 2.08 -14.19 54.01
C PRO A 477 2.13 -15.32 52.98
N ALA A 478 2.01 -16.56 53.46
CA ALA A 478 1.99 -17.75 52.62
C ALA A 478 0.67 -17.85 51.82
N GLU A 479 0.77 -18.15 50.53
CA GLU A 479 -0.36 -18.54 49.69
C GLU A 479 -0.56 -20.06 49.76
N GLU A 480 -1.82 -20.50 49.90
CA GLU A 480 -2.19 -21.92 49.85
C GLU A 480 -2.17 -22.44 48.41
N GLU A 481 -1.47 -23.56 48.16
CA GLU A 481 -1.51 -24.24 46.86
C GLU A 481 -2.88 -24.87 46.60
N VAL A 482 -3.70 -24.21 45.79
CA VAL A 482 -4.92 -24.82 45.21
C VAL A 482 -4.51 -25.76 44.06
N PRO A 483 -5.06 -26.99 43.96
CA PRO A 483 -4.51 -27.98 43.02
C PRO A 483 -4.77 -27.64 41.55
N MET A 484 -3.70 -27.57 40.74
CA MET A 484 -3.71 -27.27 39.29
C MET A 484 -4.77 -28.01 38.44
N LYS A 485 -5.28 -29.17 38.88
CA LYS A 485 -6.32 -29.92 38.16
C LYS A 485 -7.64 -29.16 38.02
N GLN A 486 -8.09 -28.45 39.06
CA GLN A 486 -9.38 -27.75 39.00
C GLN A 486 -9.37 -26.59 37.99
N GLN A 487 -8.25 -25.84 37.92
CA GLN A 487 -8.09 -24.76 36.93
C GLN A 487 -8.03 -25.28 35.49
N ALA A 488 -7.47 -26.47 35.26
CA ALA A 488 -7.46 -27.10 33.94
C ALA A 488 -8.86 -27.56 33.50
N GLU A 489 -9.62 -28.19 34.41
CA GLU A 489 -11.01 -28.62 34.15
C GLU A 489 -11.95 -27.43 33.90
N GLU A 490 -11.79 -26.32 34.65
CA GLU A 490 -12.57 -25.10 34.47
C GLU A 490 -12.27 -24.41 33.12
N ALA A 491 -10.99 -24.36 32.71
CA ALA A 491 -10.58 -23.83 31.41
C ALA A 491 -11.09 -24.67 30.22
N GLU A 492 -11.13 -26.00 30.35
CA GLU A 492 -11.72 -26.90 29.35
C GLU A 492 -13.25 -26.69 29.27
N ALA A 493 -13.92 -26.51 30.41
CA ALA A 493 -15.36 -26.23 30.45
C ALA A 493 -15.71 -24.87 29.79
N GLU A 494 -14.91 -23.83 30.03
CA GLU A 494 -15.13 -22.52 29.40
C GLU A 494 -14.93 -22.59 27.87
N LYS A 495 -13.92 -23.34 27.42
CA LYS A 495 -13.66 -23.60 26.00
C LYS A 495 -14.82 -24.34 25.32
N GLN A 496 -15.37 -25.37 25.97
CA GLN A 496 -16.56 -26.10 25.51
C GLN A 496 -17.79 -25.17 25.41
N ALA A 497 -18.02 -24.32 26.41
CA ALA A 497 -19.13 -23.36 26.42
C ALA A 497 -19.03 -22.33 25.28
N ARG A 498 -17.82 -21.80 25.00
CA ARG A 498 -17.59 -20.88 23.87
C ARG A 498 -17.84 -21.55 22.51
N LEU A 499 -17.43 -22.80 22.34
CA LEU A 499 -17.70 -23.59 21.12
C LEU A 499 -19.20 -23.83 20.91
N LYS A 500 -19.94 -24.17 21.98
CA LYS A 500 -21.40 -24.34 21.92
C LYS A 500 -22.10 -23.05 21.50
N LYS A 501 -21.76 -21.92 22.15
CA LYS A 501 -22.34 -20.61 21.85
C LYS A 501 -22.11 -20.19 20.40
N LYS A 502 -20.90 -20.39 19.87
CA LYS A 502 -20.58 -20.08 18.47
C LYS A 502 -21.46 -20.86 17.49
N LYS A 503 -21.77 -22.13 17.81
CA LYS A 503 -22.62 -22.99 17.01
C LYS A 503 -24.09 -22.53 17.01
N GLU A 504 -24.60 -22.11 18.17
CA GLU A 504 -25.94 -21.51 18.32
C GLU A 504 -26.06 -20.17 17.55
N GLU A 505 -25.02 -19.33 17.58
CA GLU A 505 -24.95 -18.08 16.81
C GLU A 505 -24.94 -18.35 15.28
N GLU A 506 -24.22 -19.38 14.83
CA GLU A 506 -24.14 -19.80 13.42
C GLU A 506 -25.47 -20.40 12.90
N GLU A 507 -26.12 -21.26 13.69
CA GLU A 507 -27.46 -21.77 13.38
C GLU A 507 -28.51 -20.65 13.30
N THR A 508 -28.44 -19.67 14.22
CA THR A 508 -29.34 -18.50 14.20
C THR A 508 -29.13 -17.64 12.95
N SER A 509 -27.87 -17.39 12.56
CA SER A 509 -27.53 -16.65 11.34
C SER A 509 -28.05 -17.35 10.07
N ASN A 510 -27.90 -18.67 10.00
CA ASN A 510 -28.41 -19.46 8.88
C ASN A 510 -29.95 -19.44 8.82
N LEU A 511 -30.63 -19.43 9.97
CA LEU A 511 -32.09 -19.31 10.04
C LEU A 511 -32.58 -17.93 9.56
N GLU A 512 -31.88 -16.84 9.91
CA GLU A 512 -32.17 -15.50 9.38
C GLU A 512 -31.94 -15.41 7.87
N HIS A 513 -30.86 -16.01 7.36
CA HIS A 513 -30.57 -16.02 5.93
C HIS A 513 -31.69 -16.74 5.16
N MET A 514 -32.12 -17.93 5.59
CA MET A 514 -33.25 -18.64 4.99
C MET A 514 -34.54 -17.81 5.03
N ARG A 515 -34.84 -17.12 6.14
CA ARG A 515 -36.02 -16.24 6.24
C ARG A 515 -35.99 -15.11 5.22
N ARG A 516 -34.84 -14.45 5.01
CA ARG A 516 -34.71 -13.38 3.99
C ARG A 516 -34.88 -13.91 2.56
N THR A 517 -34.33 -15.10 2.27
CA THR A 517 -34.51 -15.75 0.96
C THR A 517 -35.97 -16.11 0.69
N VAL A 518 -36.71 -16.59 1.70
CA VAL A 518 -38.15 -16.88 1.57
C VAL A 518 -38.97 -15.61 1.37
N VAL A 519 -38.68 -14.52 2.09
CA VAL A 519 -39.37 -13.23 1.89
C VAL A 519 -39.15 -12.71 0.47
N HIS A 520 -37.90 -12.68 -0.03
CA HIS A 520 -37.62 -12.27 -1.41
C HIS A 520 -38.30 -13.16 -2.47
N ALA A 521 -38.46 -14.46 -2.21
CA ALA A 521 -39.19 -15.35 -3.11
C ALA A 521 -40.70 -15.03 -3.14
N LEU A 522 -41.29 -14.67 -1.99
CA LEU A 522 -42.71 -14.28 -1.89
C LEU A 522 -42.98 -12.92 -2.56
N ASP A 523 -42.12 -11.92 -2.31
CA ASP A 523 -42.20 -10.60 -2.98
C ASP A 523 -42.15 -10.74 -4.51
N GLY A 524 -41.33 -11.66 -5.02
CA GLY A 524 -41.26 -11.99 -6.45
C GLY A 524 -42.54 -12.60 -7.02
N VAL A 525 -43.27 -13.39 -6.22
CA VAL A 525 -44.56 -14.00 -6.62
C VAL A 525 -45.68 -12.97 -6.61
N GLU A 526 -45.74 -12.07 -5.62
CA GLU A 526 -46.71 -10.97 -5.61
C GLU A 526 -46.50 -10.00 -6.78
N GLY A 527 -45.25 -9.66 -7.11
CA GLY A 527 -44.91 -8.85 -8.29
C GLY A 527 -45.37 -9.48 -9.61
N LEU A 528 -45.25 -10.81 -9.73
CA LEU A 528 -45.75 -11.57 -10.89
C LEU A 528 -47.27 -11.54 -10.97
N LEU A 529 -47.98 -11.78 -9.87
CA LEU A 529 -49.45 -11.77 -9.82
C LEU A 529 -50.04 -10.37 -10.09
N GLY A 530 -49.43 -9.31 -9.55
CA GLY A 530 -49.83 -7.92 -9.83
C GLY A 530 -49.72 -7.54 -11.32
N SER A 531 -48.69 -8.06 -12.01
CA SER A 531 -48.49 -7.82 -13.44
C SER A 531 -49.55 -8.48 -14.35
N VAL A 532 -50.15 -9.58 -13.88
CA VAL A 532 -51.19 -10.33 -14.62
C VAL A 532 -52.55 -9.66 -14.48
N PHE A 533 -52.92 -9.17 -13.29
CA PHE A 533 -54.20 -8.48 -13.08
C PHE A 533 -54.25 -7.09 -13.74
N SER A 534 -53.14 -6.34 -13.78
CA SER A 534 -53.12 -5.00 -14.39
C SER A 534 -53.25 -4.98 -15.93
N ARG A 535 -53.25 -6.15 -16.61
CA ARG A 535 -53.35 -6.25 -18.08
C ARG A 535 -54.73 -6.68 -18.61
N GLY A 536 -55.71 -6.91 -17.73
CA GLY A 536 -57.08 -7.27 -18.14
C GLY A 536 -57.98 -6.07 -18.49
N ASP A 537 -57.77 -4.92 -17.84
CA ASP A 537 -58.85 -3.94 -17.61
C ASP A 537 -58.80 -2.67 -18.48
N SER A 538 -58.06 -2.70 -19.60
CA SER A 538 -57.89 -1.56 -20.52
C SER A 538 -58.33 -1.85 -21.96
N ARG A 539 -59.14 -2.91 -22.16
CA ARG A 539 -59.61 -3.34 -23.49
C ARG A 539 -61.13 -3.32 -23.72
N ILE A 540 -61.89 -2.72 -22.80
CA ILE A 540 -63.33 -2.46 -22.96
C ILE A 540 -63.62 -0.99 -22.59
N ARG A 541 -63.32 -0.05 -23.50
CA ARG A 541 -63.80 1.36 -23.51
C ARG A 541 -63.26 2.10 -24.75
N ALA A 542 -63.78 1.74 -25.92
CA ALA A 542 -63.59 2.49 -27.17
C ALA A 542 -64.60 2.03 -28.25
N GLU A 543 -65.89 2.04 -27.94
CA GLU A 543 -66.99 1.87 -28.91
C GLU A 543 -68.27 2.49 -28.30
N GLY A 544 -69.00 3.30 -29.08
CA GLY A 544 -70.29 3.90 -28.68
C GLY A 544 -70.26 5.32 -28.12
N ASP A 545 -70.06 6.32 -28.99
CA ASP A 545 -70.87 7.55 -28.90
C ASP A 545 -72.18 7.27 -29.65
N GLU A 546 -73.35 7.35 -29.00
CA GLU A 546 -74.65 7.65 -29.63
C GLU A 546 -75.77 7.77 -28.57
N GLU A 547 -76.79 8.60 -28.87
CA GLU A 547 -78.08 8.79 -28.16
C GLU A 547 -78.01 9.30 -26.69
N GLU A 548 -78.35 10.56 -26.40
CA GLU A 548 -79.67 11.22 -26.39
C GLU A 548 -80.40 11.18 -25.03
N ASN A 549 -80.73 12.40 -24.56
CA ASN A 549 -81.95 12.82 -23.85
C ASN A 549 -82.40 12.24 -22.49
N GLU A 550 -83.02 13.19 -21.76
CA GLU A 550 -84.08 13.07 -20.74
C GLU A 550 -83.75 12.78 -19.25
N GLU A 551 -84.20 13.76 -18.44
CA GLU A 551 -84.50 13.85 -16.99
C GLU A 551 -83.38 13.70 -15.93
#